data_AF-G0NV01-F1
#
_entry.id   AF-G0NV01-F1
#
_cell.length_a   1.000
_cell.length_b   1.000
_cell.length_c   1.000
_cell.angle_alpha   90.00
_cell.angle_beta   90.00
_cell.angle_gamma   90.00
#
_symmetry.space_group_name_H-M   'P 1'
#
loop_
_entity.id
_entity.type
_entity.pdbx_description
1 polymer ?
#
loop_
_entity_poly.entity_id
_entity_poly.type
_entity_poly.pdbx_seq_one_letter_code
_entity_poly.pdbx_strand_id
1 'polypeptide(L)'
;MGNQPSVSFDKNLLTFEKWNFLPPEIKAECIKRMDFKSRFLLRATSRTERLLVDSQHFNLYHVRLEGVLPYPINSIISSGFDDLKLTILSAAHSQTEMHVIFSRNRERFFETILPLLLFILKKATVEELFLERIRQSDWRQLLGEQFPPESLNVKNFHGVVLTHPETMFFVSKLKNNTRSVHVDANTCQNFPMGALLENRMQWIALDADIGKTFRVTSTTHQTFNQFSAKFKDRIIKENSEEIRIRTDNPSKHILLKLAKRWRVSRPLTCVVISSETEESEFESFGRWVTKKMIPLWEYLSFIFTEEFGDEDDLNFSSFMILLMYCLWLIASMLFTRHVLRR
;
A
#
# COMPACT_ATOMS: atom_id res chain seq x y z
N MET A 1 31.89 10.50 54.95
CA MET A 1 31.00 11.36 54.12
C MET A 1 31.85 11.91 52.99
N GLY A 2 31.81 11.24 51.82
CA GLY A 2 32.61 11.61 50.66
C GLY A 2 31.85 12.61 49.79
N ASN A 3 32.45 13.78 49.55
CA ASN A 3 31.95 14.77 48.61
C ASN A 3 32.00 14.20 47.19
N GLN A 4 30.85 14.03 46.55
CA GLN A 4 30.78 13.84 45.11
C GLN A 4 31.16 15.17 44.42
N PRO A 5 32.01 15.15 43.38
CA PRO A 5 32.27 16.34 42.59
C PRO A 5 31.02 16.66 41.75
N SER A 6 30.48 17.86 41.94
CA SER A 6 29.43 18.43 41.10
C SER A 6 29.96 18.54 39.66
N VAL A 7 29.48 17.66 38.77
CA VAL A 7 29.71 17.80 37.33
C VAL A 7 28.89 19.01 36.88
N SER A 8 29.55 20.16 36.76
CA SER A 8 28.96 21.34 36.13
C SER A 8 28.78 21.05 34.65
N PHE A 9 27.56 20.69 34.25
CA PHE A 9 27.19 20.71 32.84
C PHE A 9 27.31 22.15 32.33
N ASP A 10 28.26 22.35 31.41
CA ASP A 10 28.58 23.63 30.81
C ASP A 10 27.35 24.16 30.05
N LYS A 11 26.63 25.12 30.64
CA LYS A 11 25.41 25.72 30.08
C LYS A 11 25.62 26.35 28.70
N ASN A 12 26.87 26.62 28.30
CA ASN A 12 27.23 27.25 27.04
C ASN A 12 27.08 26.32 25.81
N LEU A 13 26.91 25.00 26.00
CA LEU A 13 26.62 24.07 24.89
C LEU A 13 25.13 24.01 24.53
N LEU A 14 24.25 24.70 25.26
CA LEU A 14 22.79 24.61 25.09
C LEU A 14 22.21 25.58 24.05
N THR A 15 22.96 26.59 23.59
CA THR A 15 22.45 27.54 22.59
C THR A 15 23.39 27.62 21.39
N PHE A 16 22.90 27.15 20.25
CA PHE A 16 23.57 27.30 18.97
C PHE A 16 23.15 28.64 18.32
N GLU A 17 23.93 29.70 18.49
CA GLU A 17 23.49 31.08 18.23
C GLU A 17 23.95 31.68 16.87
N LYS A 18 24.53 30.88 15.96
CA LYS A 18 25.13 31.41 14.73
C LYS A 18 24.80 30.64 13.46
N TRP A 19 23.63 29.99 13.41
CA TRP A 19 23.18 29.23 12.23
C TRP A 19 23.27 30.05 10.93
N ASN A 20 22.80 31.30 10.95
CA ASN A 20 22.76 32.13 9.75
C ASN A 20 24.15 32.51 9.21
N PHE A 21 25.21 32.43 10.01
CA PHE A 21 26.58 32.71 9.58
C PHE A 21 27.30 31.49 9.02
N LEU A 22 26.71 30.29 9.15
CA LEU A 22 27.29 29.08 8.56
C LEU A 22 27.21 29.13 7.03
N PRO A 23 28.29 28.74 6.33
CA PRO A 23 28.23 28.50 4.89
C PRO A 23 27.18 27.44 4.51
N PRO A 24 26.55 27.54 3.32
CA PRO A 24 25.57 26.58 2.84
C PRO A 24 26.04 25.12 2.91
N GLU A 25 27.32 24.87 2.69
CA GLU A 25 27.94 23.54 2.70
C GLU A 25 27.91 22.92 4.11
N ILE A 26 28.25 23.72 5.13
CA ILE A 26 28.23 23.27 6.52
C ILE A 26 26.80 23.04 7.00
N LYS A 27 25.87 23.95 6.64
CA LYS A 27 24.45 23.76 6.90
C LYS A 27 23.94 22.48 6.28
N ALA A 28 24.32 22.20 5.03
CA ALA A 28 23.92 20.99 4.34
C ALA A 28 24.39 19.72 5.08
N GLU A 29 25.63 19.69 5.55
CA GLU A 29 26.15 18.59 6.37
C GLU A 29 25.42 18.44 7.71
N CYS A 30 25.05 19.54 8.37
CA CYS A 30 24.21 19.50 9.56
C CYS A 30 22.82 18.91 9.25
N ILE A 31 22.16 19.36 8.17
CA ILE A 31 20.84 18.90 7.74
C ILE A 31 20.85 17.40 7.42
N LYS A 32 21.93 16.88 6.83
CA LYS A 32 22.09 15.43 6.57
C LYS A 32 22.02 14.58 7.83
N ARG A 33 22.40 15.14 8.98
CA ARG A 33 22.38 14.47 10.29
C ARG A 33 21.10 14.70 11.09
N MET A 34 20.26 15.66 10.68
CA MET A 34 19.00 15.93 11.35
C MET A 34 18.00 14.80 11.14
N ASP A 35 17.13 14.58 12.12
CA ASP A 35 15.97 13.70 11.99
C ASP A 35 14.93 14.26 11.01
N PHE A 36 13.93 13.45 10.65
CA PHE A 36 12.93 13.83 9.66
C PHE A 36 12.10 15.05 10.09
N LYS A 37 11.66 15.07 11.34
CA LYS A 37 10.82 16.14 11.89
C LYS A 37 11.57 17.47 11.92
N SER A 38 12.80 17.45 12.41
CA SER A 38 13.70 18.61 12.49
C SER A 38 13.97 19.19 11.10
N ARG A 39 14.22 18.36 10.08
CA ARG A 39 14.36 18.83 8.68
C ARG A 39 13.09 19.50 8.16
N PHE A 40 11.93 18.89 8.40
CA PHE A 40 10.66 19.44 7.96
C PHE A 40 10.34 20.78 8.64
N LEU A 41 10.63 20.91 9.94
CA LEU A 41 10.47 22.17 10.67
C LEU A 41 11.45 23.24 10.18
N LEU A 42 12.71 22.88 9.95
CA LEU A 42 13.72 23.80 9.41
C LEU A 42 13.30 24.36 8.04
N ARG A 43 12.71 23.52 7.18
CA ARG A 43 12.15 23.90 5.87
C ARG A 43 11.07 25.01 5.96
N ALA A 44 10.41 25.14 7.11
CA ALA A 44 9.39 26.16 7.34
C ALA A 44 9.97 27.51 7.82
N THR A 45 11.24 27.56 8.25
CA THR A 45 11.82 28.74 8.91
C THR A 45 12.19 29.88 7.95
N SER A 46 12.74 29.58 6.77
CA SER A 46 13.10 30.59 5.76
C SER A 46 13.17 30.00 4.35
N ARG A 47 13.18 30.86 3.32
CA ARG A 47 13.33 30.44 1.92
C ARG A 47 14.70 29.80 1.65
N THR A 48 15.76 30.34 2.25
CA THR A 48 17.13 29.81 2.09
C THR A 48 17.26 28.42 2.68
N GLU A 49 16.76 28.22 3.90
CA GLU A 49 16.77 26.90 4.55
C GLU A 49 15.88 25.90 3.81
N ARG A 50 14.74 26.35 3.28
CA ARG A 50 13.89 25.52 2.43
C ARG A 50 14.62 25.00 1.21
N LEU A 51 15.36 25.86 0.50
CA LEU A 51 16.14 25.44 -0.68
C LEU A 51 17.22 24.42 -0.32
N LEU A 52 17.91 24.61 0.83
CA LEU A 52 18.92 23.67 1.32
C LEU A 52 18.33 22.33 1.74
N VAL A 53 17.17 22.31 2.39
CA VAL A 53 16.47 21.07 2.72
C VAL A 53 15.96 20.39 1.44
N ASP A 54 15.38 21.15 0.51
CA ASP A 54 14.83 20.64 -0.74
C ASP A 54 15.92 20.13 -1.70
N SER A 55 17.18 20.53 -1.54
CA SER A 55 18.30 19.98 -2.32
C SER A 55 18.78 18.62 -1.83
N GLN A 56 18.27 18.12 -0.69
CA GLN A 56 18.69 16.86 -0.10
C GLN A 56 17.67 15.75 -0.30
N HIS A 57 18.18 14.54 -0.50
CA HIS A 57 17.39 13.31 -0.47
C HIS A 57 17.52 12.63 0.89
N PHE A 58 16.46 11.94 1.29
CA PHE A 58 16.41 11.18 2.53
C PHE A 58 15.63 9.88 2.32
N ASN A 59 15.76 8.94 3.25
CA ASN A 59 15.12 7.64 3.18
C ASN A 59 14.05 7.54 4.26
N LEU A 60 12.90 6.99 3.91
CA LEU A 60 11.84 6.63 4.84
C LEU A 60 11.54 5.15 4.71
N TYR A 61 11.31 4.50 5.84
CA TYR A 61 10.99 3.09 5.85
C TYR A 61 9.52 2.86 5.48
N HIS A 62 8.61 3.61 6.11
CA HIS A 62 7.19 3.39 5.91
C HIS A 62 6.44 4.71 5.86
N VAL A 63 5.56 4.87 4.89
CA VAL A 63 4.64 6.00 4.77
C VAL A 63 3.26 5.44 4.47
N ARG A 64 2.28 5.74 5.30
CA ARG A 64 0.94 5.18 5.21
C ARG A 64 -0.10 6.25 5.43
N LEU A 65 -0.97 6.44 4.46
CA LEU A 65 -2.16 7.28 4.56
C LEU A 65 -3.40 6.39 4.46
N GLU A 66 -4.12 6.27 5.56
CA GLU A 66 -5.28 5.39 5.71
C GLU A 66 -6.37 6.05 6.56
N GLY A 67 -7.56 5.47 6.53
CA GLY A 67 -8.64 5.78 7.46
C GLY A 67 -8.34 5.45 8.92
N VAL A 68 -8.88 6.24 9.84
CA VAL A 68 -8.74 6.04 11.29
C VAL A 68 -9.62 4.89 11.80
N LEU A 69 -10.75 4.61 11.16
CA LEU A 69 -11.70 3.61 11.63
C LEU A 69 -11.30 2.20 11.19
N PRO A 70 -11.36 1.18 12.08
CA PRO A 70 -11.26 -0.21 11.68
C PRO A 70 -12.53 -0.54 10.89
N TYR A 71 -12.45 -0.37 9.58
CA TYR A 71 -13.52 -0.79 8.69
C TYR A 71 -13.74 -2.29 8.88
N PRO A 72 -14.99 -2.77 8.83
CA PRO A 72 -15.19 -4.15 8.46
C PRO A 72 -14.42 -4.35 7.13
N ILE A 73 -13.60 -5.40 7.05
CA ILE A 73 -12.63 -5.72 5.99
C ILE A 73 -13.26 -5.75 4.59
N ASN A 74 -14.58 -5.61 4.46
CA ASN A 74 -15.32 -5.64 3.20
C ASN A 74 -16.26 -4.44 2.96
N SER A 75 -16.23 -3.35 3.73
CA SER A 75 -16.87 -2.11 3.26
C SER A 75 -15.91 -1.38 2.31
N ILE A 76 -16.26 -1.37 1.02
CA ILE A 76 -15.53 -0.68 -0.08
C ILE A 76 -15.71 0.85 0.04
N ILE A 77 -15.67 1.38 1.25
CA ILE A 77 -15.97 2.77 1.53
C ILE A 77 -14.69 3.44 1.99
N SER A 78 -14.01 4.05 1.03
CA SER A 78 -12.86 4.92 1.28
C SER A 78 -13.16 5.96 2.37
N SER A 79 -12.14 6.27 3.15
CA SER A 79 -12.17 7.27 4.20
C SER A 79 -12.40 8.68 3.64
N GLY A 80 -13.24 9.48 4.30
CA GLY A 80 -13.35 10.91 4.03
C GLY A 80 -12.16 11.68 4.64
N PHE A 81 -12.08 12.98 4.37
CA PHE A 81 -11.02 13.82 4.93
C PHE A 81 -11.01 13.96 6.46
N ASP A 82 -12.14 13.65 7.09
CA ASP A 82 -12.37 13.89 8.52
C ASP A 82 -11.74 12.79 9.40
N ASP A 83 -11.35 11.67 8.79
CA ASP A 83 -10.83 10.47 9.45
C ASP A 83 -9.55 9.94 8.79
N LEU A 84 -8.65 10.81 8.31
CA LEU A 84 -7.38 10.36 7.73
C LEU A 84 -6.24 10.35 8.75
N LYS A 85 -5.41 9.33 8.68
CA LYS A 85 -4.21 9.15 9.47
C LYS A 85 -3.01 8.98 8.55
N LEU A 86 -2.06 9.91 8.64
CA LEU A 86 -0.75 9.78 8.04
C LEU A 86 0.23 9.24 9.08
N THR A 87 0.79 8.06 8.82
CA THR A 87 1.86 7.44 9.62
C THR A 87 3.16 7.46 8.82
N ILE A 88 4.23 7.97 9.43
CA ILE A 88 5.56 8.04 8.84
C ILE A 88 6.53 7.35 9.79
N LEU A 89 7.30 6.39 9.28
CA LEU A 89 8.41 5.74 9.96
C LEU A 89 9.72 6.10 9.26
N SER A 90 10.59 6.78 10.01
CA SER A 90 11.95 7.06 9.59
C SER A 90 12.89 6.06 10.24
N ALA A 91 13.77 5.44 9.45
CA ALA A 91 14.87 4.64 9.96
C ALA A 91 16.12 5.53 10.04
N ALA A 92 16.23 6.31 11.12
CA ALA A 92 17.44 7.06 11.42
C ALA A 92 18.24 6.30 12.49
N HIS A 93 19.50 5.99 12.18
CA HIS A 93 20.55 5.59 13.12
C HIS A 93 20.07 4.95 14.45
N SER A 94 19.66 3.68 14.39
CA SER A 94 19.32 2.80 15.54
C SER A 94 18.05 3.12 16.35
N GLN A 95 17.28 4.17 16.02
CA GLN A 95 15.97 4.44 16.62
C GLN A 95 14.90 4.67 15.54
N THR A 96 13.79 3.94 15.64
CA THR A 96 12.66 4.10 14.72
C THR A 96 11.82 5.28 15.18
N GLU A 97 11.84 6.37 14.44
CA GLU A 97 10.95 7.50 14.70
C GLU A 97 9.60 7.28 14.02
N MET A 98 8.53 7.32 14.82
CA MET A 98 7.16 7.25 14.33
C MET A 98 6.47 8.59 14.49
N HIS A 99 5.96 9.12 13.39
CA HIS A 99 5.09 10.30 13.38
C HIS A 99 3.70 9.90 12.91
N VAL A 100 2.69 10.28 13.68
CA VAL A 100 1.29 10.05 13.35
C VAL A 100 0.57 11.40 13.34
N ILE A 101 -0.04 11.73 12.20
CA ILE A 101 -0.76 12.99 11.98
C ILE A 101 -2.18 12.64 11.59
N PHE A 102 -3.15 13.24 12.29
CA PHE A 102 -4.57 13.05 12.02
C PHE A 102 -5.12 14.26 11.27
N SER A 103 -5.75 14.00 10.14
CA SER A 103 -6.70 14.94 9.54
C SER A 103 -8.00 14.87 10.32
N ARG A 104 -8.58 16.02 10.64
CA ARG A 104 -9.91 16.10 11.26
C ARG A 104 -10.94 16.75 10.35
N ASN A 105 -10.47 17.37 9.26
CA ASN A 105 -11.32 17.99 8.26
C ASN A 105 -10.56 18.16 6.94
N ARG A 106 -11.30 18.48 5.88
CA ARG A 106 -10.74 18.76 4.54
C ARG A 106 -9.70 19.89 4.55
N GLU A 107 -9.96 21.00 5.23
CA GLU A 107 -9.05 22.15 5.27
C GLU A 107 -7.67 21.77 5.82
N ARG A 108 -7.63 21.11 6.99
CA ARG A 108 -6.39 20.63 7.60
C ARG A 108 -5.65 19.65 6.70
N PHE A 109 -6.35 18.80 5.96
CA PHE A 109 -5.69 17.91 5.00
C PHE A 109 -4.88 18.71 3.98
N PHE A 110 -5.49 19.74 3.37
CA PHE A 110 -4.83 20.57 2.35
C PHE A 110 -3.74 21.47 2.92
N GLU A 111 -3.86 21.93 4.16
CA GLU A 111 -2.86 22.79 4.81
C GLU A 111 -1.67 22.01 5.36
N THR A 112 -1.86 20.75 5.77
CA THR A 112 -0.84 20.00 6.53
C THR A 112 -0.42 18.70 5.87
N ILE A 113 -1.36 17.78 5.63
CA ILE A 113 -1.06 16.42 5.15
C ILE A 113 -0.62 16.43 3.70
N LEU A 114 -1.35 17.12 2.81
CA LEU A 114 -1.02 17.14 1.39
C LEU A 114 0.35 17.79 1.12
N PRO A 115 0.71 18.96 1.68
CA PRO A 115 2.05 19.54 1.50
C PRO A 115 3.18 18.66 2.04
N LEU A 116 2.96 17.99 3.18
CA LEU A 116 3.92 17.06 3.76
C LEU A 116 4.09 15.81 2.88
N LEU A 117 2.98 15.23 2.40
CA LEU A 117 3.00 14.09 1.49
C LEU A 117 3.69 14.44 0.17
N LEU A 118 3.43 15.62 -0.40
CA LEU A 118 4.10 16.11 -1.60
C LEU A 118 5.61 16.26 -1.40
N PHE A 119 6.03 16.80 -0.26
CA PHE A 119 7.44 16.92 0.09
C PHE A 119 8.10 15.53 0.16
N ILE A 120 7.46 14.58 0.85
CA ILE A 120 7.92 13.19 0.96
C ILE A 120 8.05 12.55 -0.42
N LEU A 121 6.99 12.57 -1.23
CA LEU A 121 6.97 11.92 -2.54
C LEU A 121 7.99 12.52 -3.53
N LYS A 122 8.33 13.81 -3.39
CA LYS A 122 9.33 14.47 -4.24
C LYS A 122 10.77 14.22 -3.81
N LYS A 123 11.03 14.04 -2.51
CA LYS A 123 12.39 14.11 -1.94
C LYS A 123 12.84 12.82 -1.27
N ALA A 124 11.92 11.98 -0.83
CA ALA A 124 12.25 10.74 -0.14
C ALA A 124 12.42 9.56 -1.11
N THR A 125 13.32 8.64 -0.76
CA THR A 125 13.19 7.24 -1.16
C THR A 125 12.35 6.55 -0.10
N VAL A 126 11.23 5.95 -0.49
CA VAL A 126 10.31 5.29 0.44
C VAL A 126 10.40 3.77 0.24
N GLU A 127 10.71 3.03 1.28
CA GLU A 127 10.74 1.56 1.20
C GLU A 127 9.32 0.99 1.06
N GLU A 128 8.38 1.44 1.89
CA GLU A 128 6.98 1.04 1.83
C GLU A 128 6.02 2.24 1.80
N LEU A 129 5.21 2.36 0.75
CA LEU A 129 4.19 3.40 0.61
C LEU A 129 2.80 2.78 0.54
N PHE A 130 1.92 3.16 1.46
CA PHE A 130 0.51 2.77 1.49
C PHE A 130 -0.37 3.99 1.29
N LEU A 131 -1.20 3.98 0.24
CA LEU A 131 -2.16 5.04 -0.05
C LEU A 131 -3.56 4.44 -0.21
N GLU A 132 -4.45 4.85 0.68
CA GLU A 132 -5.88 4.59 0.54
C GLU A 132 -6.53 5.64 -0.37
N ARG A 133 -7.58 5.24 -1.09
CA ARG A 133 -8.48 6.19 -1.73
C ARG A 133 -9.09 7.12 -0.68
N ILE A 134 -9.28 8.39 -1.07
CA ILE A 134 -10.03 9.36 -0.27
C ILE A 134 -11.41 9.55 -0.90
N ARG A 135 -12.49 9.44 -0.12
CA ARG A 135 -13.86 9.58 -0.61
C ARG A 135 -14.05 10.96 -1.26
N GLN A 136 -14.82 10.99 -2.36
CA GLN A 136 -15.14 12.22 -3.10
C GLN A 136 -13.90 13.01 -3.57
N SER A 137 -12.75 12.34 -3.67
CA SER A 137 -11.49 12.92 -4.10
C SER A 137 -10.80 11.98 -5.07
N ASP A 138 -9.87 12.53 -5.84
CA ASP A 138 -9.10 11.79 -6.84
C ASP A 138 -7.62 12.17 -6.69
N TRP A 139 -6.78 11.17 -6.45
CA TRP A 139 -5.34 11.37 -6.33
C TRP A 139 -4.72 12.05 -7.56
N ARG A 140 -5.30 11.86 -8.74
CA ARG A 140 -4.86 12.53 -9.98
C ARG A 140 -5.04 14.04 -9.90
N GLN A 141 -6.12 14.52 -9.28
CA GLN A 141 -6.35 15.95 -9.11
C GLN A 141 -5.47 16.52 -7.99
N LEU A 142 -5.26 15.74 -6.93
CA LEU A 142 -4.44 16.16 -5.79
C LEU A 142 -2.94 16.25 -6.13
N LEU A 143 -2.45 15.36 -7.00
CA LEU A 143 -1.01 15.20 -7.28
C LEU A 143 -0.62 15.45 -8.74
N GLY A 144 -1.55 15.38 -9.69
CA GLY A 144 -1.27 15.07 -11.09
C GLY A 144 -0.32 16.01 -11.82
N GLU A 145 -0.40 17.31 -11.56
CA GLU A 145 0.47 18.31 -12.20
C GLU A 145 1.89 18.30 -11.65
N GLN A 146 2.13 17.67 -10.49
CA GLN A 146 3.39 17.80 -9.76
C GLN A 146 4.39 16.68 -10.03
N PHE A 147 3.97 15.61 -10.73
CA PHE A 147 4.77 14.41 -10.91
C PHE A 147 4.80 13.98 -12.39
N PRO A 148 5.96 14.04 -13.07
CA PRO A 148 6.14 13.40 -14.37
C PRO A 148 6.21 11.86 -14.22
N PRO A 149 6.10 11.09 -15.31
CA PRO A 149 6.39 9.65 -15.29
C PRO A 149 7.76 9.34 -14.64
N GLU A 150 7.89 8.18 -13.99
CA GLU A 150 9.12 7.74 -13.30
C GLU A 150 9.71 8.73 -12.27
N SER A 151 8.86 9.51 -11.59
CA SER A 151 9.32 10.48 -10.58
C SER A 151 9.29 9.95 -9.14
N LEU A 152 8.43 8.98 -8.83
CA LEU A 152 8.24 8.45 -7.48
C LEU A 152 9.27 7.36 -7.17
N ASN A 153 10.11 7.62 -6.17
CA ASN A 153 11.14 6.68 -5.72
C ASN A 153 10.62 5.79 -4.58
N VAL A 154 9.81 4.80 -4.93
CA VAL A 154 9.14 3.90 -3.99
C VAL A 154 9.55 2.46 -4.28
N LYS A 155 9.97 1.70 -3.27
CA LYS A 155 10.37 0.29 -3.45
C LYS A 155 9.17 -0.66 -3.45
N ASN A 156 8.24 -0.46 -2.51
CA ASN A 156 7.03 -1.26 -2.38
C ASN A 156 5.81 -0.33 -2.30
N PHE A 157 4.96 -0.35 -3.32
CA PHE A 157 3.76 0.47 -3.40
C PHE A 157 2.51 -0.36 -3.09
N HIS A 158 1.63 0.18 -2.26
CA HIS A 158 0.36 -0.43 -1.87
C HIS A 158 -0.78 0.58 -2.07
N GLY A 159 -1.60 0.35 -3.09
CA GLY A 159 -2.83 1.09 -3.34
C GLY A 159 -4.03 0.38 -2.74
N VAL A 160 -4.74 1.02 -1.82
CA VAL A 160 -5.89 0.43 -1.11
C VAL A 160 -7.18 1.08 -1.60
N VAL A 161 -8.09 0.27 -2.17
CA VAL A 161 -9.39 0.70 -2.69
C VAL A 161 -9.28 1.81 -3.76
N LEU A 162 -8.14 1.88 -4.47
CA LEU A 162 -7.93 2.85 -5.54
C LEU A 162 -8.85 2.54 -6.72
N THR A 163 -9.32 3.59 -7.40
CA THR A 163 -10.00 3.42 -8.68
C THR A 163 -9.01 3.01 -9.77
N HIS A 164 -9.50 2.46 -10.89
CA HIS A 164 -8.65 2.13 -12.03
C HIS A 164 -7.80 3.33 -12.51
N PRO A 165 -8.36 4.55 -12.67
CA PRO A 165 -7.56 5.71 -13.09
C PRO A 165 -6.50 6.13 -12.06
N GLU A 166 -6.78 6.05 -10.76
CA GLU A 166 -5.80 6.34 -9.72
C GLU A 166 -4.67 5.31 -9.70
N THR A 167 -5.01 4.03 -9.90
CA THR A 167 -4.03 2.96 -10.02
C THR A 167 -3.07 3.22 -11.18
N MET A 168 -3.62 3.48 -12.37
CA MET A 168 -2.81 3.77 -13.56
C MET A 168 -1.96 5.02 -13.36
N PHE A 169 -2.52 6.03 -12.69
CA PHE A 169 -1.78 7.22 -12.30
C PHE A 169 -0.55 6.86 -11.47
N PHE A 170 -0.69 6.22 -10.31
CA PHE A 170 0.46 5.91 -9.46
C PHE A 170 1.47 4.99 -10.17
N VAL A 171 1.00 3.92 -10.81
CA VAL A 171 1.86 2.96 -11.49
C VAL A 171 2.72 3.64 -12.56
N SER A 172 2.16 4.58 -13.33
CA SER A 172 2.92 5.35 -14.34
C SER A 172 3.99 6.29 -13.76
N LYS A 173 3.88 6.66 -12.47
CA LYS A 173 4.81 7.58 -11.80
C LYS A 173 5.89 6.86 -11.02
N LEU A 174 5.74 5.57 -10.75
CA LEU A 174 6.74 4.75 -10.07
C LEU A 174 8.00 4.62 -10.92
N LYS A 175 9.17 4.70 -10.28
CA LYS A 175 10.47 4.47 -10.92
C LYS A 175 10.69 2.99 -11.24
N ASN A 176 11.56 2.73 -12.21
CA ASN A 176 11.96 1.37 -12.58
C ASN A 176 12.62 0.59 -11.44
N ASN A 177 13.09 1.24 -10.38
CA ASN A 177 13.67 0.58 -9.21
C ASN A 177 12.62 0.09 -8.19
N THR A 178 11.32 0.24 -8.48
CA THR A 178 10.23 -0.36 -7.71
C THR A 178 10.27 -1.88 -7.83
N ARG A 179 10.25 -2.55 -6.68
CA ARG A 179 10.32 -4.01 -6.55
C ARG A 179 8.94 -4.63 -6.53
N SER A 180 8.02 -4.03 -5.78
CA SER A 180 6.68 -4.56 -5.57
C SER A 180 5.62 -3.50 -5.76
N VAL A 181 4.55 -3.87 -6.45
CA VAL A 181 3.31 -3.11 -6.54
C VAL A 181 2.17 -4.01 -6.10
N HIS A 182 1.35 -3.51 -5.19
CA HIS A 182 0.15 -4.17 -4.73
C HIS A 182 -1.02 -3.20 -4.84
N VAL A 183 -2.10 -3.65 -5.46
CA VAL A 183 -3.29 -2.83 -5.67
C VAL A 183 -4.51 -3.64 -5.29
N ASP A 184 -5.41 -3.02 -4.53
CA ASP A 184 -6.74 -3.56 -4.32
C ASP A 184 -7.69 -3.11 -5.44
N ALA A 185 -8.10 -4.06 -6.29
CA ALA A 185 -9.00 -3.83 -7.40
C ALA A 185 -10.47 -4.17 -7.06
N ASN A 186 -10.85 -4.20 -5.78
CA ASN A 186 -12.25 -4.35 -5.33
C ASN A 186 -13.25 -3.42 -6.05
N THR A 187 -12.81 -2.26 -6.53
CA THR A 187 -13.67 -1.31 -7.27
C THR A 187 -13.72 -1.55 -8.78
N CYS A 188 -13.02 -2.56 -9.29
CA CYS A 188 -12.80 -2.83 -10.72
C CYS A 188 -13.23 -4.25 -11.06
N GLN A 189 -14.40 -4.41 -11.70
CA GLN A 189 -14.88 -5.73 -12.16
C GLN A 189 -13.90 -6.40 -13.15
N ASN A 190 -13.18 -5.61 -13.95
CA ASN A 190 -12.21 -6.06 -14.94
C ASN A 190 -10.93 -5.25 -14.85
N PHE A 191 -9.96 -5.71 -14.08
CA PHE A 191 -8.67 -5.04 -13.96
C PHE A 191 -7.81 -5.33 -15.21
N PRO A 192 -7.42 -4.33 -16.02
CA PRO A 192 -6.75 -4.57 -17.29
C PRO A 192 -5.25 -4.85 -17.08
N MET A 193 -4.93 -5.98 -16.46
CA MET A 193 -3.56 -6.38 -16.09
C MET A 193 -2.62 -6.37 -17.30
N GLY A 194 -3.11 -6.82 -18.46
CA GLY A 194 -2.34 -6.79 -19.69
C GLY A 194 -2.08 -5.38 -20.25
N ALA A 195 -2.96 -4.41 -20.01
CA ALA A 195 -2.68 -3.01 -20.37
C ALA A 195 -1.62 -2.39 -19.46
N LEU A 196 -1.57 -2.81 -18.19
CA LEU A 196 -0.56 -2.36 -17.25
C LEU A 196 0.84 -2.86 -17.60
N LEU A 197 0.95 -4.11 -18.08
CA LEU A 197 2.22 -4.65 -18.57
C LEU A 197 2.65 -4.06 -19.91
N GLU A 198 1.70 -3.63 -20.75
CA GLU A 198 1.98 -2.99 -22.03
C GLU A 198 2.32 -1.51 -21.93
N ASN A 199 1.71 -0.79 -20.98
CA ASN A 199 1.98 0.62 -20.78
C ASN A 199 3.48 0.73 -20.50
N ARG A 200 4.21 1.19 -21.52
CA ARG A 200 5.65 0.95 -21.66
C ARG A 200 6.34 1.33 -20.36
N MET A 201 7.22 0.44 -19.89
CA MET A 201 8.21 0.64 -18.83
C MET A 201 7.98 -0.02 -17.47
N GLN A 202 7.44 -1.24 -17.38
CA GLN A 202 7.78 -2.02 -16.19
C GLN A 202 8.56 -3.30 -16.50
N TRP A 203 8.00 -4.32 -17.16
CA TRP A 203 8.66 -5.65 -17.07
C TRP A 203 9.08 -6.37 -18.36
N ILE A 204 8.25 -6.39 -19.42
CA ILE A 204 8.59 -7.17 -20.63
C ILE A 204 9.68 -6.47 -21.45
N ALA A 205 9.57 -5.16 -21.66
CA ALA A 205 10.48 -4.39 -22.51
C ALA A 205 11.73 -3.85 -21.78
N LEU A 206 11.73 -3.80 -20.45
CA LEU A 206 12.80 -3.21 -19.64
C LEU A 206 13.75 -4.25 -19.03
N ASP A 207 13.62 -5.52 -19.42
CA ASP A 207 14.40 -6.60 -18.82
C ASP A 207 14.33 -6.58 -17.27
N ALA A 208 13.12 -6.50 -16.71
CA ALA A 208 12.93 -6.33 -15.28
C ALA A 208 13.71 -7.36 -14.43
N ASP A 209 14.11 -6.92 -13.23
CA ASP A 209 14.80 -7.79 -12.29
C ASP A 209 13.92 -8.98 -11.86
N ILE A 210 14.57 -10.13 -11.68
CA ILE A 210 13.93 -11.32 -11.11
C ILE A 210 13.41 -10.99 -9.70
N GLY A 211 12.21 -11.46 -9.39
CA GLY A 211 11.54 -11.23 -8.12
C GLY A 211 10.70 -9.96 -8.05
N LYS A 212 10.67 -9.12 -9.11
CA LYS A 212 9.69 -8.03 -9.17
C LYS A 212 8.26 -8.58 -9.18
N THR A 213 7.38 -7.99 -8.36
CA THR A 213 6.01 -8.47 -8.15
C THR A 213 4.96 -7.38 -8.39
N PHE A 214 3.84 -7.75 -9.02
CA PHE A 214 2.68 -6.93 -9.27
C PHE A 214 1.47 -7.75 -8.83
N ARG A 215 0.81 -7.30 -7.79
CA ARG A 215 -0.24 -8.05 -7.10
C ARG A 215 -1.54 -7.27 -7.16
N VAL A 216 -2.61 -7.96 -7.49
CA VAL A 216 -3.95 -7.40 -7.54
C VAL A 216 -4.88 -8.26 -6.72
N THR A 217 -5.63 -7.68 -5.78
CA THR A 217 -6.72 -8.40 -5.10
C THR A 217 -8.04 -8.21 -5.83
N SER A 218 -8.92 -9.21 -5.69
CA SER A 218 -10.30 -9.16 -6.16
C SER A 218 -10.48 -9.08 -7.68
N THR A 219 -9.65 -9.83 -8.40
CA THR A 219 -9.81 -9.99 -9.84
C THR A 219 -10.81 -11.10 -10.15
N THR A 220 -11.60 -10.89 -11.19
CA THR A 220 -12.43 -11.92 -11.82
C THR A 220 -11.58 -12.86 -12.69
N HIS A 221 -12.09 -14.07 -12.96
CA HIS A 221 -11.44 -14.98 -13.93
C HIS A 221 -11.32 -14.37 -15.32
N GLN A 222 -12.18 -13.38 -15.64
CA GLN A 222 -12.11 -12.61 -16.88
C GLN A 222 -10.77 -11.88 -17.03
N THR A 223 -10.19 -11.34 -15.94
CA THR A 223 -8.87 -10.69 -15.97
C THR A 223 -7.77 -11.68 -16.40
N PHE A 224 -7.83 -12.92 -15.92
CA PHE A 224 -6.91 -13.99 -16.28
C PHE A 224 -7.06 -14.40 -17.75
N ASN A 225 -8.30 -14.58 -18.22
CA ASN A 225 -8.58 -14.92 -19.61
C ASN A 225 -8.17 -13.80 -20.58
N GLN A 226 -8.40 -12.53 -20.22
CA GLN A 226 -7.95 -11.38 -21.00
C GLN A 226 -6.43 -11.33 -21.10
N PHE A 227 -5.71 -11.64 -20.02
CA PHE A 227 -4.26 -11.73 -20.04
C PHE A 227 -3.79 -12.83 -21.00
N SER A 228 -4.36 -14.03 -20.89
CA SER A 228 -4.05 -15.15 -21.78
C SER A 228 -4.24 -14.78 -23.25
N ALA A 229 -5.44 -14.28 -23.59
CA ALA A 229 -5.79 -13.91 -24.96
C ALA A 229 -4.82 -12.86 -25.54
N LYS A 230 -4.39 -11.92 -24.70
CA LYS A 230 -3.51 -10.81 -25.09
C LYS A 230 -2.06 -11.24 -25.33
N PHE A 231 -1.52 -12.16 -24.54
CA PHE A 231 -0.13 -12.62 -24.63
C PHE A 231 -0.01 -14.01 -25.27
N LYS A 232 -1.01 -14.44 -26.03
CA LYS A 232 -1.11 -15.79 -26.60
C LYS A 232 0.13 -16.24 -27.37
N ASP A 233 0.81 -15.31 -28.05
CA ASP A 233 2.04 -15.53 -28.81
C ASP A 233 3.30 -15.71 -27.95
N ARG A 234 3.20 -15.41 -26.65
CA ARG A 234 4.28 -15.50 -25.66
C ARG A 234 4.05 -16.59 -24.62
N ILE A 235 2.90 -17.26 -24.62
CA ILE A 235 2.59 -18.31 -23.65
C ILE A 235 3.53 -19.50 -23.85
N ILE A 236 4.16 -19.92 -22.74
CA ILE A 236 4.95 -21.15 -22.62
C ILE A 236 4.08 -22.25 -22.02
N LYS A 237 3.34 -21.90 -20.96
CA LYS A 237 2.45 -22.81 -20.23
C LYS A 237 1.23 -22.04 -19.74
N GLU A 238 0.06 -22.67 -19.83
CA GLU A 238 -1.19 -22.15 -19.32
C GLU A 238 -2.00 -23.28 -18.71
N ASN A 239 -2.59 -23.02 -17.54
CA ASN A 239 -3.61 -23.84 -16.91
C ASN A 239 -4.67 -22.93 -16.26
N SER A 240 -5.61 -23.49 -15.50
CA SER A 240 -6.70 -22.71 -14.88
C SER A 240 -6.26 -21.76 -13.76
N GLU A 241 -5.04 -21.87 -13.26
CA GLU A 241 -4.52 -21.07 -12.14
C GLU A 241 -3.24 -20.31 -12.47
N GLU A 242 -2.56 -20.63 -13.58
CA GLU A 242 -1.23 -20.16 -13.88
C GLU A 242 -1.04 -19.91 -15.38
N ILE A 243 -0.39 -18.79 -15.72
CA ILE A 243 0.08 -18.50 -17.08
C ILE A 243 1.54 -18.12 -16.98
N ARG A 244 2.39 -18.83 -17.72
CA ARG A 244 3.81 -18.51 -17.87
C ARG A 244 4.05 -18.00 -19.27
N ILE A 245 4.63 -16.81 -19.39
CA ILE A 245 4.98 -16.19 -20.68
C ILE A 245 6.48 -15.93 -20.79
N ARG A 246 7.01 -15.99 -22.02
CA ARG A 246 8.39 -15.58 -22.34
C ARG A 246 8.51 -14.06 -22.37
N THR A 247 9.64 -13.54 -21.92
CA THR A 247 10.02 -12.13 -22.13
C THR A 247 10.92 -12.00 -23.36
N ASP A 248 11.37 -10.78 -23.67
CA ASP A 248 12.38 -10.56 -24.71
C ASP A 248 13.79 -11.02 -24.23
N ASN A 249 13.99 -11.15 -22.91
CA ASN A 249 15.17 -11.80 -22.35
C ASN A 249 14.89 -13.31 -22.16
N PRO A 250 15.59 -14.21 -22.87
CA PRO A 250 15.35 -15.65 -22.79
C PRO A 250 15.68 -16.27 -21.42
N SER A 251 16.45 -15.58 -20.57
CA SER A 251 16.74 -16.02 -19.20
C SER A 251 15.64 -15.67 -18.19
N LYS A 252 14.60 -14.92 -18.62
CA LYS A 252 13.54 -14.43 -17.73
C LYS A 252 12.16 -14.71 -18.31
N HIS A 253 11.27 -15.21 -17.47
CA HIS A 253 9.86 -15.40 -17.78
C HIS A 253 9.00 -14.55 -16.84
N ILE A 254 7.75 -14.32 -17.22
CA ILE A 254 6.74 -13.76 -16.32
C ILE A 254 5.76 -14.86 -15.98
N LEU A 255 5.55 -15.07 -14.68
CA LEU A 255 4.55 -15.97 -14.14
C LEU A 255 3.38 -15.16 -13.60
N LEU A 256 2.20 -15.45 -14.12
CA LEU A 256 0.93 -15.03 -13.57
C LEU A 256 0.33 -16.19 -12.80
N LYS A 257 0.04 -16.00 -11.51
CA LYS A 257 -0.55 -17.02 -10.64
C LYS A 257 -1.79 -16.47 -9.95
N LEU A 258 -2.90 -17.18 -10.09
CA LEU A 258 -4.09 -17.03 -9.29
C LEU A 258 -3.86 -17.75 -7.95
N ALA A 259 -4.09 -17.05 -6.85
CA ALA A 259 -4.12 -17.70 -5.55
C ALA A 259 -5.31 -18.67 -5.48
N LYS A 260 -5.16 -19.75 -4.70
CA LYS A 260 -6.26 -20.65 -4.37
C LYS A 260 -7.42 -19.82 -3.79
N ARG A 261 -8.64 -20.05 -4.31
CA ARG A 261 -9.84 -19.24 -4.02
C ARG A 261 -9.96 -18.99 -2.52
N TRP A 262 -9.84 -17.73 -2.10
CA TRP A 262 -9.96 -17.36 -0.69
C TRP A 262 -11.28 -16.64 -0.48
N ARG A 263 -12.33 -17.44 -0.24
CA ARG A 263 -13.73 -17.12 0.17
C ARG A 263 -14.47 -15.96 -0.54
N VAL A 264 -13.87 -14.79 -0.72
CA VAL A 264 -14.44 -13.57 -1.32
C VAL A 264 -13.53 -12.86 -2.34
N SER A 265 -12.25 -13.24 -2.45
CA SER A 265 -11.37 -12.72 -3.50
C SER A 265 -10.42 -13.78 -4.06
N ARG A 266 -10.04 -13.62 -5.33
CA ARG A 266 -8.94 -14.38 -5.95
C ARG A 266 -7.81 -13.42 -6.26
N PRO A 267 -6.83 -13.29 -5.35
CA PRO A 267 -5.65 -12.50 -5.64
C PRO A 267 -4.91 -13.04 -6.87
N LEU A 268 -4.48 -12.11 -7.72
CA LEU A 268 -3.67 -12.36 -8.90
C LEU A 268 -2.27 -11.83 -8.64
N THR A 269 -1.26 -12.67 -8.82
CA THR A 269 0.14 -12.30 -8.66
C THR A 269 0.87 -12.47 -9.97
N CYS A 270 1.42 -11.38 -10.48
CA CYS A 270 2.37 -11.39 -11.58
C CYS A 270 3.78 -11.25 -10.99
N VAL A 271 4.72 -12.08 -11.41
CA VAL A 271 6.10 -12.07 -10.93
C VAL A 271 7.09 -12.36 -12.05
N VAL A 272 8.22 -11.66 -12.06
CA VAL A 272 9.35 -11.96 -12.94
C VAL A 272 10.18 -13.09 -12.32
N ILE A 273 10.38 -14.17 -13.07
CA ILE A 273 11.10 -15.37 -12.62
C ILE A 273 12.24 -15.71 -13.59
N SER A 274 13.16 -16.56 -13.15
CA SER A 274 14.13 -17.17 -14.05
C SER A 274 13.42 -18.08 -15.05
N SER A 275 13.98 -18.21 -16.26
CA SER A 275 13.54 -19.22 -17.21
C SER A 275 13.75 -20.65 -16.68
N GLU A 276 14.68 -20.83 -15.75
CA GLU A 276 15.03 -22.10 -15.11
C GLU A 276 14.21 -22.41 -13.85
N THR A 277 13.36 -21.49 -13.36
CA THR A 277 12.58 -21.70 -12.13
C THR A 277 11.66 -22.92 -12.24
N GLU A 278 11.77 -23.83 -11.28
CA GLU A 278 10.96 -25.05 -11.18
C GLU A 278 9.52 -24.76 -10.72
N GLU A 279 8.57 -25.61 -11.13
CA GLU A 279 7.15 -25.45 -10.77
C GLU A 279 6.89 -25.62 -9.26
N SER A 280 7.72 -26.40 -8.57
CA SER A 280 7.68 -26.59 -7.12
C SER A 280 7.87 -25.27 -6.36
N GLU A 281 8.63 -24.33 -6.92
CA GLU A 281 8.87 -23.01 -6.35
C GLU A 281 7.68 -22.06 -6.53
N PHE A 282 6.76 -22.36 -7.46
CA PHE A 282 5.63 -21.47 -7.78
C PHE A 282 4.66 -21.30 -6.61
N GLU A 283 4.56 -22.30 -5.74
CA GLU A 283 3.74 -22.24 -4.53
C GLU A 283 4.17 -21.10 -3.60
N SER A 284 5.46 -20.73 -3.58
CA SER A 284 5.97 -19.65 -2.74
C SER A 284 5.43 -18.27 -3.15
N PHE A 285 5.21 -18.05 -4.46
CA PHE A 285 4.70 -16.78 -4.98
C PHE A 285 3.21 -16.58 -4.71
N GLY A 286 2.47 -17.67 -4.47
CA GLY A 286 1.03 -17.68 -4.19
C GLY A 286 0.66 -17.71 -2.70
N ARG A 287 1.62 -17.82 -1.77
CA ARG A 287 1.33 -17.82 -0.32
C ARG A 287 0.96 -16.41 0.16
N TRP A 288 -0.34 -16.23 0.45
CA TRP A 288 -0.85 -15.05 1.14
C TRP A 288 -0.94 -15.30 2.64
N VAL A 289 -0.44 -14.36 3.43
CA VAL A 289 -0.71 -14.28 4.87
C VAL A 289 -1.53 -13.03 5.11
N THR A 290 -2.85 -13.10 4.92
CA THR A 290 -3.75 -12.14 5.57
C THR A 290 -3.95 -12.59 7.00
N LYS A 291 -3.03 -12.22 7.87
CA LYS A 291 -3.13 -12.44 9.34
C LYS A 291 -4.19 -11.52 9.98
N LYS A 292 -5.33 -11.29 9.33
CA LYS A 292 -6.50 -10.63 9.92
C LYS A 292 -7.71 -11.52 9.75
N MET A 293 -8.06 -12.16 10.85
CA MET A 293 -9.29 -12.93 11.02
C MET A 293 -10.48 -12.00 10.77
N ILE A 294 -11.32 -12.34 9.79
CA ILE A 294 -12.53 -11.57 9.47
C ILE A 294 -13.57 -11.83 10.59
N PRO A 295 -14.14 -10.79 11.21
CA PRO A 295 -15.20 -10.96 12.19
C PRO A 295 -16.50 -11.52 11.60
N LEU A 296 -17.25 -12.30 12.39
CA LEU A 296 -18.47 -13.01 11.97
C LEU A 296 -19.60 -12.11 11.43
N TRP A 297 -19.65 -10.82 11.80
CA TRP A 297 -20.69 -9.92 11.29
C TRP A 297 -20.46 -9.50 9.84
N GLU A 298 -19.22 -9.51 9.36
CA GLU A 298 -18.92 -9.30 7.94
C GLU A 298 -19.37 -10.49 7.09
N TYR A 299 -19.32 -11.70 7.65
CA TYR A 299 -19.90 -12.89 7.05
C TYR A 299 -21.39 -12.72 6.76
N LEU A 300 -22.11 -12.08 7.69
CA LEU A 300 -23.55 -11.84 7.54
C LEU A 300 -23.83 -10.78 6.46
N SER A 301 -22.93 -9.81 6.23
CA SER A 301 -23.17 -8.76 5.21
C SER A 301 -23.15 -9.25 3.76
N PHE A 302 -22.36 -10.30 3.45
CA PHE A 302 -22.36 -10.96 2.14
C PHE A 302 -23.63 -11.75 1.86
N ILE A 303 -24.38 -12.12 2.91
CA ILE A 303 -25.65 -12.84 2.78
C ILE A 303 -26.77 -11.90 2.32
N PHE A 304 -26.63 -10.60 2.54
CA PHE A 304 -27.67 -9.59 2.26
C PHE A 304 -27.38 -8.70 1.04
N THR A 305 -26.29 -8.95 0.30
CA THR A 305 -25.95 -8.22 -0.92
C THR A 305 -26.11 -9.14 -2.13
N GLU A 306 -27.25 -9.00 -2.81
CA GLU A 306 -27.69 -9.83 -3.94
C GLU A 306 -26.79 -9.71 -5.18
N GLU A 307 -26.29 -10.85 -5.66
CA GLU A 307 -26.48 -11.41 -7.01
C GLU A 307 -25.70 -12.73 -7.04
N PHE A 308 -26.30 -13.80 -6.50
CA PHE A 308 -25.80 -15.15 -6.74
C PHE A 308 -26.22 -15.54 -8.16
N GLY A 309 -25.28 -15.48 -9.10
CA GLY A 309 -25.50 -15.98 -10.45
C GLY A 309 -25.70 -17.50 -10.42
N ASP A 310 -26.55 -18.00 -11.32
CA ASP A 310 -26.99 -19.40 -11.43
C ASP A 310 -25.86 -20.44 -11.64
N GLU A 311 -24.59 -20.03 -11.70
CA GLU A 311 -23.42 -20.93 -11.83
C GLU A 311 -22.65 -21.19 -10.52
N ASP A 312 -23.01 -20.55 -9.41
CA ASP A 312 -22.35 -20.79 -8.13
C ASP A 312 -23.05 -21.93 -7.35
N ASP A 313 -22.52 -23.16 -7.51
CA ASP A 313 -22.82 -24.36 -6.71
C ASP A 313 -22.49 -24.24 -5.19
N LEU A 314 -22.36 -23.02 -4.66
CA LEU A 314 -22.33 -22.72 -3.23
C LEU A 314 -23.76 -22.74 -2.68
N ASN A 315 -24.27 -23.98 -2.68
CA ASN A 315 -25.55 -24.46 -2.21
C ASN A 315 -26.17 -23.66 -1.06
N PHE A 316 -27.42 -23.26 -1.27
CA PHE A 316 -28.46 -22.94 -0.30
C PHE A 316 -28.38 -23.75 1.02
N SER A 317 -27.86 -24.97 0.99
CA SER A 317 -27.63 -25.78 2.19
C SER A 317 -26.65 -25.15 3.20
N SER A 318 -25.59 -24.48 2.74
CA SER A 318 -24.62 -23.79 3.62
C SER A 318 -25.26 -22.57 4.29
N PHE A 319 -26.15 -21.88 3.57
CA PHE A 319 -26.96 -20.80 4.10
C PHE A 319 -27.95 -21.29 5.16
N MET A 320 -28.66 -22.40 4.90
CA MET A 320 -29.61 -22.99 5.85
C MET A 320 -28.93 -23.46 7.14
N ILE A 321 -27.73 -24.05 7.05
CA ILE A 321 -26.96 -24.48 8.22
C ILE A 321 -26.57 -23.28 9.10
N LEU A 322 -26.10 -22.18 8.49
CA LEU A 322 -25.71 -20.98 9.23
C LEU A 322 -26.93 -20.29 9.88
N LEU A 323 -28.05 -20.21 9.16
CA LEU A 323 -29.30 -19.66 9.66
C LEU A 323 -29.82 -20.44 10.86
N MET A 324 -29.80 -21.78 10.80
CA MET A 324 -30.20 -22.63 11.92
C MET A 324 -29.30 -22.44 13.15
N TYR A 325 -27.99 -22.24 12.94
CA TYR A 325 -27.04 -22.01 14.02
C TYR A 325 -27.27 -20.65 14.72
N CYS A 326 -27.58 -19.61 13.94
CA CYS A 326 -27.94 -18.29 14.46
C CYS A 326 -29.26 -18.33 15.25
N LEU A 327 -30.28 -19.00 14.73
CA LEU A 327 -31.56 -19.19 15.43
C LEU A 327 -31.39 -19.98 16.73
N TRP A 328 -30.53 -20.99 16.74
CA TRP A 328 -30.20 -21.75 17.95
C TRP A 328 -29.50 -20.90 19.02
N LEU A 329 -28.55 -20.06 18.63
CA LEU A 329 -27.87 -19.13 19.55
C LEU A 329 -28.83 -18.10 20.15
N ILE A 330 -29.73 -17.54 19.32
CA ILE A 330 -30.77 -16.60 19.77
C ILE A 330 -31.73 -17.29 20.74
N ALA A 331 -32.19 -18.50 20.42
CA ALA A 331 -33.04 -19.29 21.30
C ALA A 331 -32.33 -19.60 22.63
N SER A 332 -31.05 -19.99 22.60
CA SER A 332 -30.25 -20.27 23.79
C SER A 332 -30.09 -19.05 24.70
N MET A 333 -29.84 -17.88 24.12
CA MET A 333 -29.76 -16.60 24.84
C MET A 333 -31.10 -16.15 25.45
N LEU A 334 -32.22 -16.41 24.76
CA LEU A 334 -33.55 -16.13 25.28
C LEU A 334 -33.92 -17.08 26.43
N PHE A 335 -33.53 -18.35 26.36
CA PHE A 335 -33.76 -19.33 27.43
C PHE A 335 -32.90 -19.06 28.67
N THR A 336 -31.64 -18.65 28.51
CA THR A 336 -30.79 -18.29 29.68
C THR A 336 -31.28 -17.05 30.41
N ARG A 337 -31.86 -16.06 29.70
CA ARG A 337 -32.48 -14.88 30.33
C ARG A 337 -33.73 -15.20 31.14
N HIS A 338 -34.46 -16.28 30.82
CA HIS A 338 -35.64 -16.68 31.59
C HIS A 338 -35.30 -17.47 32.87
N VAL A 339 -34.14 -18.14 32.93
CA VAL A 339 -33.69 -18.86 34.12
C VAL A 339 -33.09 -17.90 35.17
N LEU A 340 -32.49 -16.79 34.77
CA LEU A 340 -31.94 -15.76 35.67
C LEU A 340 -32.97 -14.77 36.23
N ARG A 341 -34.25 -14.88 35.83
CA ARG A 341 -35.36 -14.03 36.30
C ARG A 341 -36.41 -14.77 37.15
N ARG A 342 -36.11 -15.98 37.64
CA ARG A 342 -36.93 -16.68 38.62
C ARG A 342 -36.22 -16.82 39.95
#